data_AF-A4V8Y3-F1
#
_entry.id   AF-A4V8Y3-F1
#
_cell.length_a   1.000
_cell.length_b   1.000
_cell.length_c   1.000
_cell.angle_alpha   90.00
_cell.angle_beta   90.00
_cell.angle_gamma   90.00
#
_symmetry.space_group_name_H-M   'P 1'
#
loop_
_entity.id
_entity.type
_entity.pdbx_description
1 polymer ?
#
loop_
_entity_poly.entity_id
_entity_poly.type
_entity_poly.pdbx_seq_one_letter_code
_entity_poly.pdbx_strand_id
1 'polypeptide(L)'
;RLSRNGGGVIGRYCDQPEMFPGVAHFHTMRVNQPMGHFYTTKYLEQLMDLWERRGSGITNMHGATGDIIFLGTSTPQLEEVFYELTHNINQDLGGSGSNLRTPSDCMGQSMCEYACYDTQEFCYQMTMEYQDELHEMVAGLTEAYTGELVVRGY
;
A
#
# COMPACT_ATOMS: atom_id res chain seq x y z
N ARG A 1 13.51 -0.66 -7.20
CA ARG A 1 13.39 0.33 -6.09
C ARG A 1 12.27 -0.13 -5.17
N LEU A 2 11.16 -0.66 -5.72
CA LEU A 2 10.25 -1.54 -4.99
C LEU A 2 10.95 -2.83 -4.52
N SER A 3 11.95 -3.31 -5.25
CA SER A 3 12.81 -4.46 -4.85
C SER A 3 13.48 -4.35 -3.46
N ARG A 4 13.55 -3.15 -2.86
CA ARG A 4 14.01 -2.95 -1.48
C ARG A 4 12.89 -3.06 -0.46
N ASN A 5 11.65 -2.83 -0.88
CA ASN A 5 10.48 -3.02 -0.02
C ASN A 5 10.19 -4.52 0.03
N GLY A 6 10.27 -5.07 1.24
CA GLY A 6 9.88 -6.45 1.51
C GLY A 6 8.36 -6.64 1.45
N GLY A 7 7.55 -5.58 1.58
CA GLY A 7 6.09 -5.62 1.66
C GLY A 7 5.36 -4.54 0.84
N GLY A 8 4.05 -4.44 1.04
CA GLY A 8 3.15 -3.45 0.40
C GLY A 8 2.36 -3.97 -0.81
N VAL A 9 2.74 -5.14 -1.35
CA VAL A 9 2.01 -5.83 -2.43
C VAL A 9 1.58 -7.22 -1.95
N ILE A 10 0.35 -7.61 -2.28
CA ILE A 10 -0.18 -8.96 -2.03
C ILE A 10 -0.40 -9.62 -3.38
N GLY A 11 0.46 -10.60 -3.70
CA GLY A 11 0.32 -11.44 -4.89
C GLY A 11 -0.93 -12.31 -4.80
N ARG A 12 -1.69 -12.35 -5.89
CA ARG A 12 -2.89 -13.19 -6.04
C ARG A 12 -3.02 -13.61 -7.49
N TYR A 13 -3.35 -14.88 -7.68
CA TYR A 13 -3.50 -15.54 -8.97
C TYR A 13 -4.86 -16.24 -9.02
N CYS A 14 -5.51 -16.21 -10.19
CA CYS A 14 -6.73 -16.95 -10.42
C CYS A 14 -6.42 -18.45 -10.59
N ASP A 15 -7.25 -19.31 -10.04
CA ASP A 15 -7.16 -20.78 -10.16
C ASP A 15 -7.66 -21.31 -11.52
N GLN A 16 -8.31 -20.46 -12.33
CA GLN A 16 -8.84 -20.76 -13.65
C GLN A 16 -8.37 -19.73 -14.70
N PRO A 17 -7.05 -19.58 -14.93
CA PRO A 17 -6.50 -18.50 -15.77
C PRO A 17 -6.90 -18.63 -17.25
N GLU A 18 -7.20 -19.83 -17.75
CA GLU A 18 -7.69 -20.04 -19.12
C GLU A 18 -9.12 -19.53 -19.31
N MET A 19 -9.98 -19.71 -18.30
CA MET A 19 -11.37 -19.23 -18.33
C MET A 19 -11.45 -17.72 -18.06
N PHE A 20 -10.57 -17.19 -17.20
CA PHE A 20 -10.58 -15.79 -16.78
C PHE A 20 -9.19 -15.13 -16.93
N PRO A 21 -8.70 -14.98 -18.18
CA PRO A 21 -7.33 -14.50 -18.41
C PRO A 21 -7.09 -13.07 -17.92
N GLY A 22 -8.13 -12.22 -17.87
CA GLY A 22 -8.03 -10.84 -17.38
C GLY A 22 -7.69 -10.71 -15.89
N VAL A 23 -7.86 -11.78 -15.10
CA VAL A 23 -7.53 -11.82 -13.66
C VAL A 23 -6.54 -12.93 -13.32
N ALA A 24 -5.84 -13.48 -14.33
CA ALA A 24 -4.80 -14.48 -14.10
C ALA A 24 -3.76 -13.99 -13.09
N HIS A 25 -3.38 -12.70 -13.18
CA HIS A 25 -2.69 -11.95 -12.14
C HIS A 25 -3.63 -10.85 -11.65
N PHE A 26 -3.87 -10.79 -10.34
CA PHE A 26 -4.77 -9.80 -9.75
C PHE A 26 -4.24 -9.29 -8.42
N HIS A 27 -3.03 -8.73 -8.47
CA HIS A 27 -2.29 -8.32 -7.28
C HIS A 27 -2.91 -7.08 -6.62
N THR A 28 -2.84 -7.02 -5.31
CA THR A 28 -3.30 -5.87 -4.53
C THR A 28 -2.11 -5.03 -4.10
N MET A 29 -2.15 -3.72 -4.33
CA MET A 29 -1.15 -2.78 -3.80
C MET A 29 -1.77 -1.95 -2.67
N ARG A 30 -1.05 -1.87 -1.54
CA ARG A 30 -1.43 -1.03 -0.41
C ARG A 30 -0.71 0.30 -0.54
N VAL A 31 -1.46 1.38 -0.66
CA VAL A 31 -0.95 2.75 -0.72
C VAL A 31 -1.20 3.39 0.64
N ASN A 32 -0.15 3.94 1.26
CA ASN A 32 -0.26 4.58 2.57
C ASN A 32 -1.28 5.73 2.49
N GLN A 33 -2.06 5.99 3.52
CA GLN A 33 -3.07 7.06 3.52
C GLN A 33 -2.55 8.32 4.24
N PRO A 34 -3.01 9.52 3.88
CA PRO A 34 -2.87 10.69 4.74
C PRO A 34 -3.62 10.47 6.07
N MET A 35 -3.06 11.04 7.14
CA MET A 35 -3.61 10.92 8.50
C MET A 35 -5.05 11.46 8.57
N GLY A 36 -5.89 10.81 9.37
CA GLY A 36 -7.31 11.12 9.48
C GLY A 36 -8.13 10.93 8.18
N HIS A 37 -7.55 10.36 7.12
CA HIS A 37 -8.20 10.11 5.82
C HIS A 37 -8.79 11.37 5.15
N PHE A 38 -8.13 12.52 5.32
CA PHE A 38 -8.52 13.76 4.66
C PHE A 38 -7.90 13.86 3.26
N TYR A 39 -8.71 14.20 2.26
CA TYR A 39 -8.30 14.25 0.86
C TYR A 39 -8.74 15.54 0.18
N THR A 40 -7.97 15.94 -0.83
CA THR A 40 -8.44 16.87 -1.85
C THR A 40 -8.89 16.09 -3.08
N THR A 41 -9.86 16.61 -3.83
CA THR A 41 -10.32 15.97 -5.07
C THR A 41 -9.19 15.80 -6.07
N LYS A 42 -8.33 16.83 -6.21
CA LYS A 42 -7.13 16.78 -7.06
C LYS A 42 -6.24 15.59 -6.76
N TYR A 43 -5.97 15.30 -5.48
CA TYR A 43 -5.13 14.16 -5.10
C TYR A 43 -5.80 12.82 -5.46
N LEU A 44 -7.10 12.69 -5.19
CA LEU A 44 -7.85 11.47 -5.53
C LEU A 44 -7.91 11.26 -7.05
N GLU A 45 -8.14 12.32 -7.83
CA GLU A 45 -8.11 12.29 -9.30
C GLU A 45 -6.74 11.80 -9.80
N GLN A 46 -5.63 12.32 -9.25
CA GLN A 46 -4.28 11.85 -9.60
C GLN A 46 -4.07 10.36 -9.32
N LEU A 47 -4.59 9.84 -8.19
CA LEU A 47 -4.54 8.42 -7.87
C LEU A 47 -5.39 7.59 -8.83
N MET A 48 -6.59 8.07 -9.19
CA MET A 48 -7.49 7.35 -10.10
C MET A 48 -6.95 7.34 -11.54
N ASP A 49 -6.40 8.45 -12.03
CA ASP A 49 -5.77 8.55 -13.36
C ASP A 49 -4.58 7.59 -13.49
N LEU A 50 -3.83 7.37 -12.42
CA LEU A 50 -2.78 6.36 -12.37
C LEU A 50 -3.36 4.94 -12.39
N TRP A 51 -4.35 4.68 -11.52
CA TRP A 51 -4.88 3.35 -11.33
C TRP A 51 -5.71 2.85 -12.51
N GLU A 52 -6.42 3.75 -13.21
CA GLU A 52 -7.14 3.43 -14.44
C GLU A 52 -6.18 2.98 -15.56
N ARG A 53 -5.02 3.63 -15.69
CA ARG A 53 -4.04 3.28 -16.73
C ARG A 53 -3.29 1.97 -16.46
N ARG A 54 -3.07 1.63 -15.19
CA ARG A 54 -2.11 0.58 -14.80
C ARG A 54 -2.66 -0.52 -13.90
N GLY A 55 -3.92 -0.42 -13.51
CA GLY A 55 -4.62 -1.38 -12.68
C GLY A 55 -5.97 -1.75 -13.26
N SER A 56 -6.83 -2.27 -12.40
CA SER A 56 -8.19 -2.67 -12.75
C SER A 56 -9.21 -1.52 -12.71
N GLY A 57 -8.82 -0.36 -12.15
CA GLY A 57 -9.75 0.71 -11.79
C GLY A 57 -10.59 0.44 -10.53
N ILE A 58 -10.45 -0.74 -9.91
CA ILE A 58 -11.19 -1.12 -8.69
C ILE A 58 -10.36 -0.80 -7.45
N THR A 59 -11.00 -0.23 -6.43
CA THR A 59 -10.33 0.13 -5.16
C THR A 59 -11.16 -0.28 -3.95
N ASN A 60 -10.49 -0.39 -2.79
CA ASN A 60 -11.15 -0.24 -1.49
C ASN A 60 -10.70 1.07 -0.85
N MET A 61 -11.66 1.88 -0.42
CA MET A 61 -11.46 3.14 0.31
C MET A 61 -12.12 2.97 1.69
N HIS A 62 -11.47 2.34 2.67
CA HIS A 62 -10.06 1.90 2.74
C HIS A 62 -9.95 0.42 3.11
N GLY A 63 -8.73 -0.11 3.12
CA GLY A 63 -8.43 -1.35 3.82
C GLY A 63 -8.62 -1.17 5.32
N ALA A 64 -8.92 -2.27 6.05
CA ALA A 64 -9.25 -2.19 7.47
C ALA A 64 -8.13 -1.60 8.36
N THR A 65 -6.86 -1.71 7.95
CA THR A 65 -5.73 -1.07 8.66
C THR A 65 -5.68 0.44 8.45
N GLY A 66 -6.14 0.92 7.30
CA GLY A 66 -6.08 2.34 6.91
C GLY A 66 -5.67 2.58 5.45
N ASP A 67 -4.97 1.63 4.82
CA ASP A 67 -4.40 1.80 3.47
C ASP A 67 -5.46 2.07 2.39
N ILE A 68 -5.12 2.90 1.41
CA ILE A 68 -5.83 2.91 0.13
C ILE A 68 -5.48 1.62 -0.60
N ILE A 69 -6.50 0.90 -1.11
CA ILE A 69 -6.30 -0.38 -1.77
C ILE A 69 -6.48 -0.23 -3.27
N PHE A 70 -5.39 -0.43 -4.00
CA PHE A 70 -5.40 -0.62 -5.44
C PHE A 70 -5.58 -2.11 -5.73
N LEU A 71 -6.79 -2.50 -6.14
CA LEU A 71 -7.22 -3.90 -6.19
C LEU A 71 -7.14 -4.47 -7.61
N GLY A 72 -6.03 -5.15 -7.92
CA GLY A 72 -5.89 -5.89 -9.18
C GLY A 72 -4.99 -5.18 -10.18
N THR A 73 -3.77 -5.70 -10.31
CA THR A 73 -2.86 -5.40 -11.42
C THR A 73 -1.97 -6.63 -11.69
N SER A 74 -1.10 -6.52 -12.68
CA SER A 74 -0.15 -7.56 -13.08
C SER A 74 1.26 -7.27 -12.55
N THR A 75 2.10 -8.30 -12.44
CA THR A 75 3.48 -8.19 -11.94
C THR A 75 4.31 -7.12 -12.67
N PRO A 76 4.28 -7.01 -14.02
CA PRO A 76 5.07 -6.00 -14.73
C PRO A 76 4.67 -4.55 -14.43
N GLN A 77 3.44 -4.30 -13.95
CA GLN A 77 2.96 -2.96 -13.62
C GLN A 77 3.36 -2.51 -12.21
N LEU A 78 3.86 -3.40 -11.34
CA LEU A 78 4.10 -3.06 -9.93
C LEU A 78 5.16 -1.95 -9.75
N GLU A 79 6.33 -2.10 -10.37
CA GLU A 79 7.38 -1.08 -10.30
C GLU A 79 6.97 0.21 -11.05
N GLU A 80 6.15 0.11 -12.09
CA GLU A 80 5.64 1.26 -12.84
C GLU A 80 4.66 2.11 -12.02
N VAL A 81 3.70 1.44 -11.36
CA VAL A 81 2.77 2.09 -10.45
C VAL A 81 3.53 2.70 -9.27
N PHE A 82 4.47 1.95 -8.70
CA PHE A 82 5.31 2.45 -7.60
C PHE A 82 6.12 3.69 -8.01
N TYR A 83 6.75 3.66 -9.18
CA TYR A 83 7.53 4.79 -9.68
C TYR A 83 6.68 6.04 -9.83
N GLU A 84 5.50 5.94 -10.44
CA GLU A 84 4.60 7.10 -10.60
C GLU A 84 4.04 7.59 -9.27
N LEU A 85 3.69 6.69 -8.33
CA LEU A 85 3.27 7.07 -6.98
C LEU A 85 4.35 7.92 -6.30
N THR A 86 5.60 7.47 -6.29
CA THR A 86 6.67 8.17 -5.55
C THR A 86 7.15 9.43 -6.28
N HIS A 87 7.32 9.40 -7.61
CA HIS A 87 7.95 10.52 -8.34
C HIS A 87 6.95 11.60 -8.77
N ASN A 88 5.69 11.23 -9.04
CA ASN A 88 4.69 12.18 -9.57
C ASN A 88 3.67 12.60 -8.51
N ILE A 89 3.31 11.70 -7.59
CA ILE A 89 2.26 11.92 -6.59
C ILE A 89 2.86 12.16 -5.18
N ASN A 90 4.16 11.88 -5.00
CA ASN A 90 4.84 11.93 -3.70
C ASN A 90 4.12 11.08 -2.64
N GLN A 91 3.72 9.88 -3.03
CA GLN A 91 3.03 8.91 -2.19
C GLN A 91 3.81 7.61 -2.12
N ASP A 92 3.84 6.99 -0.95
CA ASP A 92 4.49 5.70 -0.73
C ASP A 92 3.48 4.56 -0.49
N LEU A 93 3.99 3.33 -0.50
CA LEU A 93 3.26 2.12 -0.17
C LEU A 93 3.08 1.97 1.33
N GLY A 94 2.00 1.29 1.70
CA GLY A 94 1.74 0.83 3.05
C GLY A 94 2.42 -0.50 3.37
N GLY A 95 2.21 -0.99 4.59
CA GLY A 95 2.83 -2.22 5.10
C GLY A 95 2.04 -3.50 4.81
N SER A 96 2.75 -4.58 4.48
CA SER A 96 2.22 -5.96 4.50
C SER A 96 3.33 -6.97 4.82
N GLY A 97 2.97 -8.11 5.44
CA GLY A 97 3.95 -9.12 5.85
C GLY A 97 4.38 -9.02 7.31
N SER A 98 5.54 -9.58 7.64
CA SER A 98 6.08 -9.57 9.01
C SER A 98 6.89 -8.29 9.26
N ASN A 99 6.18 -7.17 9.32
CA ASN A 99 6.70 -5.80 9.47
C ASN A 99 5.73 -4.94 10.29
N LEU A 100 6.13 -3.70 10.59
CA LEU A 100 5.21 -2.67 11.03
C LEU A 100 4.16 -2.45 9.92
N ARG A 101 2.89 -2.42 10.31
CA ARG A 101 1.80 -2.12 9.39
C ARG A 101 1.52 -0.63 9.43
N THR A 102 0.90 -0.13 8.37
CA THR A 102 0.50 1.27 8.24
C THR A 102 -0.26 1.73 9.49
N PRO A 103 0.29 2.66 10.27
CA PRO A 103 -0.43 3.27 11.38
C PRO A 103 -1.69 3.99 10.87
N SER A 104 -2.72 4.04 11.71
CA SER A 104 -3.93 4.82 11.46
C SER A 104 -4.45 5.46 12.74
N ASP A 105 -5.25 6.49 12.57
CA ASP A 105 -5.69 7.37 13.64
C ASP A 105 -7.15 7.81 13.45
N CYS A 106 -7.75 8.32 14.52
CA CYS A 106 -9.06 8.96 14.42
C CYS A 106 -8.92 10.41 13.93
N MET A 107 -10.05 11.06 13.64
CA MET A 107 -10.08 12.48 13.24
C MET A 107 -9.44 13.45 14.25
N GLY A 108 -9.17 13.04 15.49
CA GLY A 108 -8.35 13.81 16.42
C GLY A 108 -8.78 15.25 16.62
N GLN A 109 -7.80 16.13 16.84
CA GLN A 109 -8.02 17.56 17.08
C GLN A 109 -8.53 18.30 15.83
N SER A 110 -8.49 17.71 14.64
CA SER A 110 -8.96 18.41 13.44
C SER A 110 -10.47 18.63 13.46
N MET A 111 -11.22 17.71 14.09
CA MET A 111 -12.68 17.72 14.05
C MET A 111 -13.36 17.20 15.33
N CYS A 112 -12.63 16.82 16.37
CA CYS A 112 -13.21 16.31 17.62
C CYS A 112 -12.71 17.09 18.84
N GLU A 113 -13.64 17.67 19.59
CA GLU A 113 -13.41 18.42 20.83
C GLU A 113 -12.97 17.55 22.02
N TYR A 114 -13.08 16.22 21.88
CA TYR A 114 -12.66 15.25 22.90
C TYR A 114 -11.23 14.73 22.69
N ALA A 115 -10.52 15.18 21.65
CA ALA A 115 -9.17 14.76 21.39
C ALA A 115 -8.20 15.31 22.45
N CYS A 116 -7.57 14.42 23.22
CA CYS A 116 -6.65 14.81 24.30
C CYS A 116 -5.22 15.11 23.84
N TYR A 117 -4.87 14.77 22.60
CA TYR A 117 -3.58 15.05 21.96
C TYR A 117 -3.75 15.04 20.44
N ASP A 118 -2.73 15.47 19.71
CA ASP A 118 -2.75 15.48 18.24
C ASP A 118 -2.49 14.06 17.71
N THR A 119 -3.57 13.33 17.41
CA THR A 119 -3.49 11.95 16.93
C THR A 119 -2.90 11.86 15.53
N GLN A 120 -3.18 12.84 14.68
CA GLN A 120 -2.72 12.88 13.29
C GLN A 120 -1.22 13.13 13.24
N GLU A 121 -0.74 14.13 13.99
CA GLU A 121 0.69 14.42 14.04
C GLU A 121 1.47 13.24 14.64
N PHE A 122 0.97 12.63 15.71
CA PHE A 122 1.62 11.45 16.29
C PHE A 122 1.67 10.28 15.28
N CYS A 123 0.57 10.02 14.58
CA CYS A 123 0.50 8.95 13.59
C CYS A 123 1.45 9.20 12.42
N TYR A 124 1.54 10.43 11.93
CA TYR A 124 2.49 10.84 10.90
C TYR A 124 3.94 10.66 11.34
N GLN A 125 4.31 11.21 12.50
CA GLN A 125 5.68 11.14 13.02
C GLN A 125 6.13 9.69 13.21
N MET A 126 5.28 8.84 13.78
CA MET A 126 5.60 7.42 13.94
C MET A 126 5.70 6.69 12.60
N THR A 127 4.84 7.04 11.63
CA THR A 127 4.93 6.45 10.29
C THR A 127 6.25 6.82 9.62
N MET A 128 6.69 8.07 9.76
CA MET A 128 7.93 8.56 9.14
C MET A 128 9.20 8.07 9.87
N GLU A 129 9.17 8.00 11.20
CA GLU A 129 10.30 7.53 12.00
C GLU A 129 10.61 6.05 11.72
N TYR A 130 9.57 5.21 11.59
CA TYR A 130 9.70 3.76 11.43
C TYR A 130 9.43 3.29 9.98
N GLN A 131 9.87 4.06 8.98
CA GLN A 131 9.71 3.69 7.57
C GLN A 131 10.42 2.38 7.23
N ASP A 132 11.62 2.17 7.74
CA ASP A 132 12.40 0.96 7.48
C ASP A 132 11.68 -0.28 8.05
N GLU A 133 11.14 -0.20 9.27
CA GLU A 133 10.36 -1.29 9.88
C GLU A 133 9.02 -1.53 9.18
N LEU A 134 8.49 -0.55 8.45
CA LEU A 134 7.26 -0.67 7.67
C LEU A 134 7.53 -1.32 6.30
N HIS A 135 8.60 -0.93 5.63
CA HIS A 135 8.92 -1.42 4.28
C HIS A 135 9.78 -2.69 4.27
N GLU A 136 10.64 -2.91 5.25
CA GLU A 136 11.51 -4.10 5.31
C GLU A 136 10.90 -5.20 6.19
N MET A 137 10.68 -6.38 5.61
CA MET A 137 10.22 -7.54 6.39
C MET A 137 11.36 -8.10 7.25
N VAL A 138 11.02 -8.51 8.47
CA VAL A 138 11.98 -9.19 9.36
C VAL A 138 12.43 -10.51 8.72
N ALA A 139 13.73 -10.61 8.44
CA ALA A 139 14.37 -11.67 7.64
C ALA A 139 14.37 -13.10 8.26
N GLY A 140 13.65 -13.34 9.36
CA GLY A 140 13.65 -14.62 10.07
C GLY A 140 12.41 -15.50 9.88
N LEU A 141 11.35 -15.01 9.23
CA LEU A 141 10.05 -15.71 9.12
C LEU A 141 9.64 -16.07 7.69
N THR A 142 10.33 -15.54 6.67
CA THR A 142 10.01 -15.75 5.25
C THR A 142 10.46 -17.11 4.71
N GLU A 143 11.42 -17.78 5.34
CA GLU A 143 11.84 -19.14 4.93
C GLU A 143 10.82 -20.23 5.30
N ALA A 144 9.89 -19.97 6.22
CA ALA A 144 9.05 -21.02 6.79
C ALA A 144 7.70 -21.25 6.09
N TYR A 145 7.20 -20.33 5.25
CA TYR A 145 5.77 -20.35 4.87
C TYR A 145 5.41 -20.28 3.38
N THR A 146 6.27 -19.83 2.46
CA THR A 146 5.80 -19.56 1.08
C THR A 146 6.34 -20.47 -0.01
N GLY A 147 7.47 -21.17 0.16
CA GLY A 147 8.04 -22.04 -0.90
C GLY A 147 8.39 -21.33 -2.22
N GLU A 148 8.03 -20.07 -2.38
CA GLU A 148 8.33 -19.19 -3.50
C GLU A 148 9.21 -18.05 -3.04
N LEU A 149 10.31 -17.91 -3.77
CA LEU A 149 11.34 -16.90 -3.63
C LEU A 149 10.71 -15.51 -3.85
N VAL A 150 10.41 -14.78 -2.77
CA VAL A 150 10.27 -13.32 -2.90
C VAL A 150 11.66 -12.82 -3.30
N VAL A 151 11.74 -12.29 -4.52
CA VAL A 151 12.97 -11.90 -5.21
C VAL A 151 13.81 -10.98 -4.31
N ARG A 152 14.80 -11.55 -3.62
CA ARG A 152 15.97 -10.80 -3.16
C ARG A 152 16.87 -10.59 -4.37
N GLY A 153 16.68 -9.45 -5.04
CA GLY A 153 17.70 -8.90 -5.91
C GLY A 153 18.85 -8.41 -5.05
N TYR A 154 20.04 -8.98 -5.22
CA TYR A 154 21.29 -8.49 -4.66
C TYR A 154 21.60 -7.06 -5.14
#